data_AF-A0A7S2MYA6-F1
#
_entry.id   AF-A0A7S2MYA6-F1
#
_cell.length_a   1.000
_cell.length_b   1.000
_cell.length_c   1.000
_cell.angle_alpha   90.00
_cell.angle_beta   90.00
_cell.angle_gamma   90.00
#
_symmetry.space_group_name_H-M   'P 1'
#
loop_
_entity.id
_entity.type
_entity.pdbx_description
1 polymer ?
#
loop_
_entity_poly.entity_id
_entity_poly.type
_entity_poly.pdbx_seq_one_letter_code
_entity_poly.pdbx_strand_id
1 'polypeptide(L)'
;TLAHRHKSEHGSYLEKARAETEPRTPRWSKDLLNLRKIQETLAKMKKYAEAGKTKAQADQLEVQEHAMWKAKREAKITALEEQFLHKQQLEMGGLLKRIQSGREEQKQARKTELERLLQRYHNVKSQLESQQKIIQQRVEKYPLVGTMSVDSR
;
A
#
# COMPACT_ATOMS: atom_id res chain seq x y z
N THR A 1 0.82 11.58 1.95
CA THR A 1 1.48 10.25 1.95
C THR A 1 0.60 9.25 1.23
N LEU A 2 1.13 8.10 0.79
CA LEU A 2 0.34 7.06 0.11
C LEU A 2 -0.86 6.62 0.95
N ALA A 3 -0.68 6.45 2.26
CA ALA A 3 -1.76 6.11 3.19
C ALA A 3 -2.91 7.12 3.20
N HIS A 4 -2.61 8.43 3.13
CA HIS A 4 -3.66 9.45 3.07
C HIS A 4 -4.46 9.37 1.76
N ARG A 5 -3.76 9.15 0.63
CA ARG A 5 -4.41 8.97 -0.68
C ARG A 5 -5.30 7.73 -0.69
N HIS A 6 -4.78 6.60 -0.21
CA HIS A 6 -5.53 5.34 -0.09
C HIS A 6 -6.81 5.50 0.74
N LYS A 7 -6.73 6.23 1.86
CA LYS A 7 -7.91 6.52 2.69
C LYS A 7 -8.97 7.34 1.93
N SER A 8 -8.55 8.36 1.20
CA SER A 8 -9.46 9.20 0.40
C SER A 8 -10.11 8.41 -0.75
N GLU A 9 -9.30 7.59 -1.44
CA GLU A 9 -9.77 6.73 -2.53
C GLU A 9 -10.73 5.64 -2.02
N HIS A 10 -10.47 5.06 -0.85
CA HIS A 10 -11.35 4.08 -0.22
C HIS A 10 -12.71 4.67 0.12
N GLY A 11 -12.76 5.87 0.70
CA GLY A 11 -14.02 6.57 0.95
C GLY A 11 -14.81 6.82 -0.33
N SER A 12 -14.16 7.36 -1.36
CA SER A 12 -14.79 7.63 -2.66
C SER A 12 -15.26 6.35 -3.36
N TYR A 13 -14.49 5.27 -3.24
CA TYR A 13 -14.83 3.96 -3.80
C TYR A 13 -16.05 3.36 -3.11
N LEU A 14 -16.12 3.44 -1.78
CA LEU A 14 -17.28 2.96 -1.01
C LEU A 14 -18.55 3.73 -1.34
N GLU A 15 -18.49 5.05 -1.44
CA GLU A 15 -19.64 5.86 -1.86
C GLU A 15 -20.13 5.43 -3.25
N LYS A 16 -19.21 5.28 -4.20
CA LYS A 16 -19.52 4.81 -5.54
C LYS A 16 -20.11 3.39 -5.54
N ALA A 17 -19.51 2.46 -4.80
CA ALA A 17 -20.00 1.09 -4.68
C ALA A 17 -21.42 1.06 -4.07
N ARG A 18 -21.69 1.90 -3.06
CA ARG A 18 -23.04 2.06 -2.48
C ARG A 18 -24.01 2.69 -3.46
N ALA A 19 -23.60 3.59 -4.35
CA ALA A 19 -24.49 4.21 -5.34
C ALA A 19 -24.77 3.30 -6.56
N GLU A 20 -23.80 2.49 -6.97
CA GLU A 20 -23.85 1.73 -8.23
C GLU A 20 -24.19 0.25 -8.04
N THR A 21 -24.11 -0.29 -6.81
CA THR A 21 -24.43 -1.71 -6.59
C THR A 21 -25.91 -1.99 -6.82
N GLU A 22 -26.16 -2.69 -7.92
CA GLU A 22 -27.46 -3.28 -8.24
C GLU A 22 -27.71 -4.59 -7.48
N PRO A 23 -28.96 -4.86 -7.08
CA PRO A 23 -30.15 -4.02 -7.29
C PRO A 23 -30.27 -2.84 -6.29
N ARG A 24 -30.54 -1.63 -6.80
CA ARG A 24 -30.69 -0.40 -5.97
C ARG A 24 -31.96 -0.37 -5.11
N THR A 25 -32.98 -1.12 -5.50
CA THR A 25 -34.22 -1.30 -4.74
C THR A 25 -34.57 -2.78 -4.65
N PRO A 26 -35.33 -3.22 -3.62
CA PRO A 26 -35.84 -4.58 -3.56
C PRO A 26 -36.69 -4.90 -4.80
N ARG A 27 -36.61 -6.14 -5.27
CA ARG A 27 -37.55 -6.69 -6.24
C ARG A 27 -38.48 -7.64 -5.50
N TRP A 28 -39.70 -7.18 -5.25
CA TRP A 28 -40.71 -7.91 -4.49
C TRP A 28 -41.13 -9.20 -5.18
N SER A 29 -41.42 -10.23 -4.38
CA SER A 29 -41.94 -11.49 -4.89
C SER A 29 -43.36 -11.33 -5.46
N LYS A 30 -43.74 -12.28 -6.31
CA LYS A 30 -45.13 -12.36 -6.81
C LYS A 30 -46.12 -12.55 -5.67
N ASP A 31 -45.74 -13.27 -4.62
CA ASP A 31 -46.61 -13.58 -3.50
C ASP A 31 -46.91 -12.32 -2.67
N LEU A 32 -45.89 -11.49 -2.40
CA LEU A 32 -46.09 -10.20 -1.75
C LEU A 32 -47.01 -9.29 -2.58
N LEU A 33 -46.76 -9.19 -3.89
CA LEU A 33 -47.59 -8.39 -4.79
C LEU A 33 -49.05 -8.90 -4.83
N ASN A 34 -49.25 -10.22 -4.81
CA ASN A 34 -50.56 -10.84 -4.76
C ASN A 34 -51.28 -10.54 -3.44
N LEU A 35 -50.58 -10.66 -2.28
CA LEU A 35 -51.15 -10.30 -0.97
C LEU A 35 -51.58 -8.84 -0.93
N ARG A 36 -50.77 -7.92 -1.47
CA ARG A 36 -51.13 -6.48 -1.56
C ARG A 36 -52.37 -6.26 -2.44
N LYS A 37 -52.49 -6.97 -3.55
CA LYS A 37 -53.68 -6.91 -4.43
C LYS A 37 -54.94 -7.47 -3.74
N ILE A 38 -54.80 -8.57 -3.01
CA ILE A 38 -55.89 -9.17 -2.22
C ILE A 38 -56.33 -8.20 -1.12
N GLN A 39 -55.38 -7.63 -0.37
CA GLN A 39 -55.63 -6.61 0.64
C GLN A 39 -56.46 -5.44 0.07
N GLU A 40 -56.05 -4.89 -1.07
CA GLU A 40 -56.74 -3.78 -1.72
C GLU A 40 -58.16 -4.17 -2.16
N THR A 41 -58.32 -5.37 -2.72
CA THR A 41 -59.63 -5.88 -3.17
C THR A 41 -60.59 -6.06 -1.99
N LEU A 42 -60.12 -6.67 -0.88
CA LEU A 42 -60.92 -6.85 0.34
C LEU A 42 -61.33 -5.50 0.95
N ALA A 43 -60.44 -4.51 0.92
CA ALA A 43 -60.74 -3.15 1.38
C ALA A 43 -61.82 -2.47 0.52
N LYS A 44 -61.75 -2.61 -0.82
CA LYS A 44 -62.78 -2.11 -1.75
C LYS A 44 -64.14 -2.78 -1.51
N MET A 45 -64.14 -4.05 -1.13
CA MET A 45 -65.34 -4.80 -0.74
C MET A 45 -65.84 -4.47 0.68
N LYS A 46 -65.22 -3.50 1.38
CA LYS A 46 -65.50 -3.14 2.78
C LYS A 46 -65.28 -4.26 3.80
N LYS A 47 -64.52 -5.30 3.44
CA LYS A 47 -64.15 -6.42 4.31
C LYS A 47 -62.90 -6.09 5.13
N TYR A 48 -63.00 -5.09 6.00
CA TYR A 48 -61.83 -4.51 6.69
C TYR A 48 -61.11 -5.49 7.61
N ALA A 49 -61.83 -6.39 8.28
CA ALA A 49 -61.23 -7.39 9.17
C ALA A 49 -60.33 -8.38 8.39
N GLU A 50 -60.79 -8.88 7.24
CA GLU A 50 -60.01 -9.76 6.37
C GLU A 50 -58.83 -9.00 5.74
N ALA A 51 -59.07 -7.77 5.26
CA ALA A 51 -58.02 -6.91 4.72
C ALA A 51 -56.90 -6.64 5.76
N GLY A 52 -57.26 -6.45 7.03
CA GLY A 52 -56.29 -6.27 8.12
C GLY A 52 -55.42 -7.51 8.35
N LYS A 53 -56.00 -8.72 8.28
CA LYS A 53 -55.24 -9.98 8.37
C LYS A 53 -54.27 -10.13 7.19
N THR A 54 -54.74 -9.91 5.96
CA THR A 54 -53.89 -9.96 4.76
C THR A 54 -52.79 -8.89 4.80
N LYS A 55 -53.08 -7.68 5.32
CA LYS A 55 -52.08 -6.63 5.51
C LYS A 55 -50.98 -7.09 6.45
N ALA A 56 -51.31 -7.68 7.60
CA ALA A 56 -50.31 -8.16 8.56
C ALA A 56 -49.38 -9.23 7.92
N GLN A 57 -49.94 -10.14 7.13
CA GLN A 57 -49.16 -11.13 6.38
C GLN A 57 -48.25 -10.49 5.33
N ALA A 58 -48.78 -9.53 4.55
CA ALA A 58 -48.00 -8.81 3.55
C ALA A 58 -46.86 -7.99 4.18
N ASP A 59 -47.14 -7.28 5.27
CA ASP A 59 -46.15 -6.48 6.01
C ASP A 59 -45.02 -7.38 6.56
N GLN A 60 -45.36 -8.55 7.10
CA GLN A 60 -44.36 -9.52 7.58
C GLN A 60 -43.46 -10.03 6.44
N LEU A 61 -44.06 -10.38 5.29
CA LEU A 61 -43.31 -10.86 4.12
C LEU A 61 -42.43 -9.75 3.53
N GLU A 62 -42.92 -8.51 3.46
CA GLU A 62 -42.17 -7.37 2.97
C GLU A 62 -40.93 -7.10 3.83
N VAL A 63 -41.05 -7.15 5.16
CA VAL A 63 -39.92 -6.99 6.08
C VAL A 63 -38.87 -8.08 5.85
N GLN A 64 -39.29 -9.32 5.65
CA GLN A 64 -38.40 -10.45 5.38
C GLN A 64 -37.66 -10.27 4.05
N GLU A 65 -38.39 -9.99 2.96
CA GLU A 65 -37.82 -9.78 1.63
C GLU A 65 -36.87 -8.58 1.60
N HIS A 66 -37.24 -7.48 2.27
CA HIS A 66 -36.39 -6.30 2.39
C HIS A 66 -35.10 -6.61 3.15
N ALA A 67 -35.18 -7.35 4.27
CA ALA A 67 -34.00 -7.76 5.04
C ALA A 67 -33.07 -8.65 4.20
N MET A 68 -33.63 -9.62 3.46
CA MET A 68 -32.85 -10.49 2.58
C MET A 68 -32.18 -9.71 1.44
N TRP A 69 -32.90 -8.79 0.81
CA TRP A 69 -32.34 -7.91 -0.22
C TRP A 69 -31.19 -7.07 0.33
N LYS A 70 -31.39 -6.43 1.48
CA LYS A 70 -30.37 -5.61 2.14
C LYS A 70 -29.13 -6.43 2.49
N ALA A 71 -29.31 -7.62 3.07
CA ALA A 71 -28.21 -8.52 3.43
C ALA A 71 -27.39 -8.93 2.20
N LYS A 72 -28.06 -9.35 1.12
CA LYS A 72 -27.39 -9.73 -0.13
C LYS A 72 -26.64 -8.55 -0.76
N ARG A 73 -27.23 -7.36 -0.68
CA ARG A 73 -26.64 -6.13 -1.21
C ARG A 73 -25.40 -5.71 -0.43
N GLU A 74 -25.48 -5.67 0.91
CA GLU A 74 -24.33 -5.34 1.75
C GLU A 74 -23.22 -6.38 1.58
N ALA A 75 -23.53 -7.68 1.49
CA ALA A 75 -22.51 -8.71 1.23
C ALA A 75 -21.76 -8.47 -0.10
N LYS A 76 -22.45 -8.03 -1.15
CA LYS A 76 -21.82 -7.67 -2.43
C LYS A 76 -20.92 -6.43 -2.31
N ILE A 77 -21.36 -5.42 -1.55
CA ILE A 77 -20.56 -4.21 -1.29
C ILE A 77 -19.32 -4.55 -0.47
N THR A 78 -19.45 -5.38 0.56
CA THR A 78 -18.31 -5.86 1.37
C THR A 78 -17.31 -6.63 0.52
N ALA A 79 -17.75 -7.53 -0.37
CA ALA A 79 -16.85 -8.25 -1.27
C ALA A 79 -16.09 -7.30 -2.21
N LEU A 80 -16.75 -6.25 -2.72
CA LEU A 80 -16.11 -5.22 -3.55
C LEU A 80 -15.08 -4.41 -2.74
N GLU A 81 -15.43 -4.05 -1.50
CA GLU A 81 -14.54 -3.36 -0.57
C GLU A 81 -13.29 -4.19 -0.23
N GLU A 82 -13.45 -5.47 0.09
CA GLU A 82 -12.35 -6.39 0.39
C GLU A 82 -11.38 -6.50 -0.80
N GLN A 83 -11.91 -6.65 -2.02
CA GLN A 83 -11.10 -6.67 -3.23
C GLN A 83 -10.33 -5.35 -3.44
N PHE A 84 -10.96 -4.22 -3.14
CA PHE A 84 -10.33 -2.91 -3.26
C PHE A 84 -9.22 -2.72 -2.22
N LEU A 85 -9.48 -3.05 -0.95
CA LEU A 85 -8.48 -2.99 0.13
C LEU A 85 -7.31 -3.93 -0.12
N HIS A 86 -7.57 -5.12 -0.67
CA HIS A 86 -6.52 -6.05 -1.04
C HIS A 86 -5.56 -5.44 -2.09
N LYS A 87 -6.08 -4.71 -3.09
CA LYS A 87 -5.24 -4.00 -4.07
C LYS A 87 -4.37 -2.94 -3.40
N GLN A 88 -4.93 -2.16 -2.47
CA GLN A 88 -4.17 -1.15 -1.72
C GLN A 88 -3.06 -1.79 -0.87
N GLN A 89 -3.35 -2.94 -0.25
CA GLN A 89 -2.38 -3.70 0.53
C GLN A 89 -1.21 -4.20 -0.34
N LEU A 90 -1.50 -4.71 -1.55
CA LEU A 90 -0.47 -5.13 -2.50
C LEU A 90 0.41 -3.95 -2.96
N GLU A 91 -0.20 -2.80 -3.24
CA GLU A 91 0.54 -1.59 -3.61
C GLU A 91 1.48 -1.14 -2.48
N MET A 92 0.97 -1.09 -1.25
CA MET A 92 1.75 -0.73 -0.07
C MET A 92 2.90 -1.72 0.16
N GLY A 93 2.62 -3.02 0.07
CA GLY A 93 3.63 -4.08 0.20
C GLY A 93 4.72 -3.96 -0.86
N GLY A 94 4.36 -3.67 -2.11
CA GLY A 94 5.32 -3.43 -3.20
C GLY A 94 6.18 -2.19 -2.97
N LEU A 95 5.60 -1.10 -2.47
CA LEU A 95 6.35 0.10 -2.11
C LEU A 95 7.35 -0.18 -0.98
N LEU A 96 6.92 -0.85 0.09
CA LEU A 96 7.79 -1.20 1.22
C LEU A 96 8.94 -2.10 0.79
N LYS A 97 8.69 -3.10 -0.07
CA LYS A 97 9.74 -3.94 -0.64
C LYS A 97 10.76 -3.12 -1.43
N ARG A 98 10.32 -2.22 -2.30
CA ARG A 98 11.23 -1.34 -3.07
C ARG A 98 12.06 -0.43 -2.16
N ILE A 99 11.46 0.13 -1.11
CA ILE A 99 12.17 0.94 -0.12
C ILE A 99 13.25 0.10 0.57
N GLN A 100 12.91 -1.13 0.98
CA GLN A 100 13.85 -2.02 1.65
C GLN A 100 15.00 -2.44 0.73
N SER A 101 14.69 -2.87 -0.50
CA SER A 101 15.69 -3.23 -1.50
C SER A 101 16.62 -2.06 -1.81
N GLY A 102 16.07 -0.86 -2.06
CA GLY A 102 16.89 0.32 -2.33
C GLY A 102 17.78 0.73 -1.15
N ARG A 103 17.34 0.52 0.10
CA ARG A 103 18.18 0.74 1.29
C ARG A 103 19.34 -0.24 1.34
N GLU A 104 19.08 -1.53 1.07
CA GLU A 104 20.13 -2.55 1.11
C GLU A 104 21.14 -2.34 -0.03
N GLU A 105 20.66 -2.03 -1.24
CA GLU A 105 21.51 -1.66 -2.38
C GLU A 105 22.38 -0.45 -2.06
N GLN A 106 21.81 0.61 -1.48
CA GLN A 106 22.58 1.80 -1.09
C GLN A 106 23.63 1.48 -0.02
N LYS A 107 23.29 0.63 0.96
CA LYS A 107 24.23 0.18 2.00
C LYS A 107 25.38 -0.61 1.40
N GLN A 108 25.08 -1.54 0.49
CA GLN A 108 26.09 -2.34 -0.19
C GLN A 108 26.99 -1.47 -1.09
N ALA A 109 26.41 -0.53 -1.84
CA ALA A 109 27.16 0.42 -2.65
C ALA A 109 28.13 1.27 -1.81
N ARG A 110 27.69 1.76 -0.64
CA ARG A 110 28.55 2.50 0.30
C ARG A 110 29.69 1.63 0.84
N LYS A 111 29.42 0.36 1.15
CA LYS A 111 30.44 -0.58 1.60
C LYS A 111 31.51 -0.81 0.53
N THR A 112 31.10 -1.11 -0.70
CA THR A 112 32.01 -1.33 -1.82
C THR A 112 32.85 -0.08 -2.10
N GLU A 113 32.25 1.11 -2.05
CA GLU A 113 32.99 2.36 -2.25
C GLU A 113 34.01 2.63 -1.14
N LEU A 114 33.67 2.32 0.12
CA LEU A 114 34.60 2.42 1.24
C LEU A 114 35.79 1.47 1.06
N GLU A 115 35.55 0.22 0.68
CA GLU A 115 36.62 -0.76 0.40
C GLU A 115 37.55 -0.27 -0.73
N ARG A 116 36.98 0.29 -1.79
CA ARG A 116 37.74 0.90 -2.90
C ARG A 116 38.61 2.06 -2.43
N LEU A 117 38.06 2.92 -1.56
CA LEU A 117 38.80 4.06 -1.01
C LEU A 117 39.93 3.62 -0.08
N LEU A 118 39.69 2.63 0.78
CA LEU A 118 40.70 2.05 1.67
C LEU A 118 41.84 1.40 0.87
N GLN A 119 41.52 0.69 -0.21
CA GLN A 119 42.54 0.11 -1.09
C GLN A 119 43.40 1.20 -1.75
N ARG A 120 42.78 2.28 -2.24
CA ARG A 120 43.51 3.43 -2.79
C ARG A 120 44.43 4.07 -1.76
N TYR A 121 43.92 4.28 -0.54
CA TYR A 121 44.71 4.80 0.56
C TYR A 121 45.91 3.91 0.87
N HIS A 122 45.70 2.59 0.99
CA HIS A 122 46.77 1.63 1.25
C HIS A 122 47.82 1.65 0.13
N ASN A 123 47.41 1.65 -1.13
CA ASN A 123 48.33 1.71 -2.27
C ASN A 123 49.20 2.98 -2.23
N VAL A 124 48.60 4.15 -2.00
CA VAL A 124 49.32 5.43 -1.92
C VAL A 124 50.28 5.43 -0.72
N LYS A 125 49.83 4.97 0.44
CA LYS A 125 50.67 4.86 1.64
C LYS A 125 51.88 3.95 1.39
N SER A 126 51.66 2.75 0.87
CA SER A 126 52.74 1.79 0.57
C SER A 126 53.73 2.34 -0.47
N GLN A 127 53.24 3.08 -1.48
CA GLN A 127 54.09 3.75 -2.45
C GLN A 127 54.97 4.84 -1.80
N LEU A 128 54.39 5.67 -0.93
CA LEU A 128 55.13 6.72 -0.20
C LEU A 128 56.17 6.12 0.73
N GLU A 129 55.83 5.08 1.49
CA GLU A 129 56.76 4.38 2.38
C GLU A 129 57.92 3.76 1.59
N SER A 130 57.65 3.18 0.42
CA SER A 130 58.67 2.65 -0.48
C SER A 130 59.60 3.76 -0.99
N GLN A 131 59.05 4.89 -1.44
CA GLN A 131 59.83 6.05 -1.88
C GLN A 131 60.70 6.60 -0.75
N GLN A 132 60.16 6.73 0.46
CA GLN A 132 60.92 7.18 1.64
C GLN A 132 62.08 6.24 1.96
N LYS A 133 61.87 4.92 1.93
CA LYS A 133 62.95 3.93 2.14
C LYS A 133 64.06 4.07 1.09
N ILE A 134 63.70 4.23 -0.18
CA ILE A 134 64.68 4.44 -1.27
C ILE A 134 65.47 5.74 -1.04
N ILE A 135 64.80 6.82 -0.63
CA ILE A 135 65.45 8.09 -0.31
C ILE A 135 66.42 7.93 0.87
N GLN A 136 65.98 7.28 1.96
CA GLN A 136 66.82 7.00 3.13
C GLN A 136 68.08 6.21 2.74
N GLN A 137 67.93 5.10 2.00
CA GLN A 137 69.06 4.31 1.51
C GLN A 137 70.01 5.12 0.62
N ARG A 138 69.47 6.03 -0.22
CA ARG A 138 70.29 6.90 -1.05
C ARG A 138 71.09 7.90 -0.21
N VAL A 139 70.47 8.50 0.80
CA VAL A 139 71.13 9.45 1.72
C VAL A 139 72.17 8.73 2.58
N GLU A 140 71.92 7.50 3.03
CA GLU A 140 72.90 6.70 3.76
C GLU A 140 74.11 6.34 2.88
N LYS A 141 73.87 5.99 1.61
CA LYS A 141 74.92 5.61 0.65
C LYS A 141 75.72 6.81 0.14
N TYR A 142 75.05 7.94 -0.03
CA TYR A 142 75.64 9.22 -0.46
C TYR A 142 75.19 10.28 0.54
N PRO A 143 75.80 10.33 1.74
CA PRO A 143 75.52 11.39 2.68
C PRO A 143 75.74 12.70 1.93
N LEU A 144 74.79 13.62 2.06
CA LEU A 144 74.90 14.97 1.51
C LEU A 144 76.03 15.66 2.28
N VAL A 145 77.27 15.35 1.88
CA VAL A 145 78.46 16.10 2.27
C VAL A 145 78.28 17.44 1.58
N GLY A 146 77.73 18.38 2.35
CA GLY A 146 77.72 19.77 1.99
C GLY A 146 79.12 20.16 1.54
N THR A 147 79.17 20.71 0.35
CA THR A 147 80.11 21.73 -0.06
C THR A 147 80.42 22.66 1.12
N MET A 148 81.50 22.34 1.84
CA MET A 148 82.23 23.26 2.71
C MET A 148 83.68 23.21 2.25
N SER A 149 83.93 23.64 1.01
CA SER A 149 85.25 24.18 0.67
C SER A 149 85.26 25.58 1.25
N VAL A 150 85.65 25.64 2.52
CA VAL A 150 85.94 26.87 3.24
C VAL A 150 87.06 27.59 2.47
N ASP A 151 86.74 28.80 2.09
CA ASP A 151 87.65 29.82 1.59
C ASP A 151 88.87 29.94 2.54
N SER A 152 90.09 29.76 2.06
CA SER A 152 91.32 30.15 2.77
C SER A 152 92.49 30.32 1.80
N ARG A 153 92.73 31.61 1.54
CA ARG A 153 93.97 32.32 1.15
C ARG A 153 95.26 31.53 1.07
#